data_AF-A0A5N5G0F4-F1
#
_entry.id   AF-A0A5N5G0F4-F1
#
_cell.length_a   1.000
_cell.length_b   1.000
_cell.length_c   1.000
_cell.angle_alpha   90.00
_cell.angle_beta   90.00
_cell.angle_gamma   90.00
#
_symmetry.space_group_name_H-M   'P 1'
#
loop_
_entity.id
_entity.type
_entity.pdbx_description
1 polymer ?
#
loop_
_entity_poly.entity_id
_entity_poly.type
_entity_poly.pdbx_seq_one_letter_code
_entity_poly.pdbx_strand_id
1 'polypeptide(L)'
;MSVFTSWNGYKGNGIGAKKRIFQVRKSCRINLGNKACSYKVTMGSDINCYKLEGLNCKSSLSTFRIRDSNGGIVAEAKRKQSNSGVVFGDDVLTLVVEPHVDHSFIMALVTVYGLNRHQI
;
A
#
# COMPACT_ATOMS: atom_id res chain seq x y z
N MET A 1 -13.25 19.73 -6.66
CA MET A 1 -11.78 19.67 -6.80
C MET A 1 -11.25 18.67 -5.79
N SER A 2 -10.82 17.47 -6.20
CA SER A 2 -10.27 16.48 -5.27
C SER A 2 -8.82 16.82 -5.00
N VAL A 3 -8.50 17.23 -3.77
CA VAL A 3 -7.13 17.34 -3.30
C VAL A 3 -6.52 15.93 -3.35
N PHE A 4 -5.48 15.73 -4.15
CA PHE A 4 -4.74 14.47 -4.13
C PHE A 4 -4.02 14.37 -2.78
N THR A 5 -4.60 13.61 -1.85
CA THR A 5 -3.99 13.36 -0.54
C THR A 5 -2.73 12.53 -0.71
N SER A 6 -1.57 13.18 -0.60
CA SER A 6 -0.28 12.50 -0.49
C SER A 6 0.01 12.19 0.97
N TRP A 7 0.48 10.98 1.27
CA TRP A 7 0.95 10.61 2.60
C TRP A 7 2.47 10.71 2.65
N ASN A 8 3.02 11.33 3.71
CA ASN A 8 4.46 11.41 3.93
C ASN A 8 4.82 10.59 5.17
N GLY A 9 5.79 9.67 5.03
CA GLY A 9 6.36 8.92 6.13
C GLY A 9 7.65 9.58 6.64
N TYR A 10 7.79 9.71 7.95
CA TYR A 10 8.92 10.38 8.60
C TYR A 10 9.62 9.43 9.58
N LYS A 11 10.93 9.63 9.78
CA LYS A 11 11.69 8.88 10.78
C LYS A 11 11.21 9.22 12.20
N GLY A 12 10.95 8.21 13.01
CA GLY A 12 10.32 8.34 14.33
C GLY A 12 11.20 8.83 15.49
N ASN A 13 12.40 9.37 15.26
CA ASN A 13 13.32 9.68 16.36
C ASN A 13 13.87 11.12 16.33
N GLY A 14 13.73 11.79 17.49
CA GLY A 14 14.62 12.82 18.05
C GLY A 14 14.62 14.23 17.44
N ILE A 15 14.19 15.22 18.25
CA ILE A 15 14.55 16.65 18.27
C ILE A 15 15.43 17.10 17.09
N GLY A 16 14.82 17.33 15.93
CA GLY A 16 15.54 17.68 14.70
C GLY A 16 14.60 17.79 13.51
N ALA A 17 15.12 18.26 12.37
CA ALA A 17 14.34 18.36 11.14
C ALA A 17 13.83 16.96 10.74
N LYS A 18 12.50 16.80 10.66
CA LYS A 18 11.85 15.53 10.31
C LYS A 18 12.26 15.10 8.90
N LYS A 19 13.26 14.22 8.79
CA LYS A 19 13.67 13.64 7.50
C LYS A 19 12.53 12.76 6.97
N ARG A 20 11.97 13.16 5.82
CA ARG A 20 11.00 12.34 5.08
C ARG A 20 11.70 11.08 4.56
N ILE A 21 11.18 9.92 4.92
CA ILE A 21 11.68 8.61 4.46
C ILE A 21 11.01 8.23 3.15
N PHE A 22 9.69 8.40 3.07
CA PHE A 22 8.92 8.04 1.88
C PHE A 22 7.71 8.94 1.68
N GLN A 23 7.17 8.92 0.47
CA GLN A 23 5.92 9.57 0.12
C GLN A 23 5.06 8.63 -0.71
N VAL A 24 3.78 8.51 -0.35
CA VAL A 24 2.78 7.76 -1.10
C VAL A 24 1.85 8.75 -1.82
N ARG A 25 1.70 8.61 -3.13
CA ARG A 25 0.79 9.39 -3.95
C ARG A 25 -0.14 8.48 -4.73
N LYS A 26 -1.43 8.82 -4.76
CA LYS A 26 -2.39 8.14 -5.62
C LYS A 26 -2.04 8.40 -7.08
N SER A 27 -1.88 7.33 -7.85
CA SER A 27 -1.66 7.34 -9.30
C SER A 27 -2.88 6.71 -9.96
N CYS A 28 -3.87 7.54 -10.32
CA CYS A 28 -5.04 7.08 -11.07
C CYS A 28 -4.76 7.15 -12.57
N ARG A 29 -4.70 6.01 -13.26
CA ARG A 29 -4.95 6.00 -14.71
C ARG A 29 -6.44 5.69 -14.89
N ILE A 30 -7.20 6.68 -15.36
CA ILE A 30 -8.63 6.52 -15.64
C ILE A 30 -8.73 5.79 -16.99
N ASN A 31 -8.57 4.47 -16.99
CA ASN A 31 -8.91 3.67 -18.16
C ASN A 31 -10.41 3.35 -18.10
N LEU A 32 -11.11 3.75 -19.15
CA LEU A 32 -12.53 3.54 -19.40
C LEU A 32 -12.87 2.05 -19.21
N GLY A 33 -13.56 1.71 -18.11
CA GLY A 33 -14.09 0.36 -17.84
C GLY A 33 -13.58 -0.31 -16.55
N ASN A 34 -12.27 -0.21 -16.23
CA ASN A 34 -11.67 -0.86 -15.06
C ASN A 34 -10.86 0.14 -14.21
N LYS A 35 -11.47 0.60 -13.10
CA LYS A 35 -10.82 1.48 -12.12
C LYS A 35 -9.82 0.63 -11.32
N ALA A 36 -8.58 0.53 -11.76
CA ALA A 36 -7.49 0.03 -10.93
C ALA A 36 -6.88 1.20 -10.14
N CYS A 37 -6.79 1.07 -8.82
CA CYS A 37 -6.25 2.10 -7.94
C CYS A 37 -4.81 1.72 -7.68
N SER A 38 -3.91 2.54 -8.20
CA SER A 38 -2.49 2.37 -7.95
C SER A 38 -1.96 3.55 -7.14
N TYR A 39 -0.96 3.29 -6.30
CA TYR A 39 -0.25 4.32 -5.56
C TYR A 39 1.24 4.20 -5.87
N LYS A 40 1.88 5.32 -6.18
CA LYS A 40 3.33 5.41 -6.33
C LYS A 40 3.91 5.76 -4.97
N VAL A 41 4.93 5.02 -4.56
CA VAL A 41 5.73 5.31 -3.38
C VAL A 41 7.11 5.76 -3.83
N THR A 42 7.52 6.95 -3.39
CA THR A 42 8.85 7.48 -3.66
C THR A 42 9.64 7.51 -2.35
N MET A 43 10.84 6.93 -2.35
CA MET A 43 11.75 7.01 -1.20
C MET A 43 12.54 8.33 -1.20
N GLY A 44 13.07 8.72 -0.05
CA GLY A 44 13.82 9.97 0.12
C GLY A 44 15.10 10.08 -0.73
N SER A 45 15.67 8.95 -1.16
CA SER A 45 16.63 8.89 -2.27
C SER A 45 15.85 8.42 -3.50
N ASP A 46 15.61 9.31 -4.47
CA ASP A 46 14.66 9.12 -5.59
C ASP A 46 14.89 7.89 -6.50
N ILE A 47 15.93 7.09 -6.24
CA ILE A 47 16.30 5.86 -6.95
C ILE A 47 15.31 4.72 -6.66
N ASN A 48 14.80 4.62 -5.43
CA ASN A 48 13.93 3.50 -5.03
C ASN A 48 12.46 3.94 -5.06
N CYS A 49 11.67 3.23 -5.86
CA CYS A 49 10.22 3.42 -5.91
C CYS A 49 9.49 2.10 -5.70
N TYR A 50 8.35 2.18 -5.03
CA TYR A 50 7.42 1.06 -4.89
C TYR A 50 6.08 1.41 -5.52
N LYS A 51 5.29 0.39 -5.84
CA LYS A 51 3.95 0.56 -6.37
C LYS A 51 2.97 -0.31 -5.62
N LEU A 52 1.93 0.30 -5.07
CA LEU A 52 0.77 -0.43 -4.55
C LEU A 52 -0.25 -0.57 -5.65
N GLU A 53 -0.73 -1.78 -5.90
CA GLU A 53 -1.71 -2.09 -6.93
C GLU A 53 -2.89 -2.85 -6.32
N GLY A 54 -4.06 -2.21 -6.30
CA GLY A 54 -5.32 -2.90 -6.01
C GLY A 54 -5.79 -3.69 -7.23
N LEU A 55 -6.14 -4.96 -7.04
CA LEU A 55 -6.61 -5.80 -8.15
C LEU A 55 -8.06 -5.50 -8.54
N ASN A 56 -8.89 -5.00 -7.61
CA ASN A 56 -10.30 -4.66 -7.85
C ASN A 56 -10.73 -3.44 -7.02
N CYS A 57 -10.96 -2.26 -7.61
CA CYS A 57 -11.50 -1.10 -6.86
C CYS A 57 -13.02 -1.01 -6.79
N LYS A 58 -13.75 -1.92 -7.46
CA LYS A 58 -15.23 -1.91 -7.45
C LYS A 58 -15.84 -2.73 -6.31
N SER A 59 -15.06 -3.62 -5.69
CA SER A 59 -15.53 -4.49 -4.61
C SER A 59 -14.59 -4.40 -3.42
N SER A 60 -15.14 -4.59 -2.22
CA SER A 60 -14.40 -4.67 -0.95
C SER A 60 -13.35 -5.78 -0.90
N LEU A 61 -13.23 -6.60 -1.96
CA LEU A 61 -12.18 -7.59 -2.14
C LEU A 61 -10.79 -6.92 -2.02
N SER A 62 -10.23 -7.05 -0.83
CA SER A 62 -9.09 -6.29 -0.31
C SER A 62 -7.73 -6.75 -0.84
N THR A 63 -7.72 -7.43 -1.98
CA THR A 63 -6.46 -7.93 -2.55
C THR A 63 -5.68 -6.82 -3.21
N PHE A 64 -4.50 -6.55 -2.67
CA PHE A 64 -3.53 -5.64 -3.27
C PHE A 64 -2.11 -6.19 -3.15
N ARG A 65 -1.24 -5.72 -4.04
CA ARG A 65 0.16 -6.09 -4.10
C ARG A 65 1.04 -4.86 -3.96
N ILE A 66 2.20 -5.04 -3.34
CA ILE A 66 3.27 -4.06 -3.28
C ILE A 66 4.38 -4.58 -4.17
N ARG A 67 4.80 -3.76 -5.14
CA ARG A 67 5.92 -4.06 -6.03
C ARG A 67 7.08 -3.13 -5.78
N ASP A 68 8.29 -3.65 -5.96
CA ASP A 68 9.51 -2.84 -6.01
C ASP A 68 9.68 -2.13 -7.36
N SER A 69 10.82 -1.46 -7.54
CA SER A 69 11.17 -0.75 -8.76
C SER A 69 11.41 -1.67 -9.95
N ASN A 70 11.72 -2.93 -9.70
CA ASN A 70 11.98 -3.96 -10.72
C ASN A 70 10.68 -4.66 -11.15
N GLY A 71 9.55 -4.33 -10.52
CA GLY A 71 8.25 -4.95 -10.76
C GLY A 71 8.03 -6.27 -9.99
N GLY A 72 8.99 -6.67 -9.17
CA GLY A 72 8.90 -7.84 -8.29
C GLY A 72 7.87 -7.61 -7.20
N ILE A 73 7.07 -8.64 -6.87
CA ILE A 73 6.12 -8.56 -5.76
C ILE A 73 6.90 -8.74 -4.48
N VAL A 74 6.88 -7.71 -3.62
CA VAL A 74 7.55 -7.73 -2.31
C VAL A 74 6.59 -7.99 -1.16
N ALA A 75 5.29 -7.75 -1.39
CA ALA A 75 4.25 -8.14 -0.47
C ALA A 75 2.91 -8.32 -1.19
N GLU A 76 2.08 -9.22 -0.68
CA GLU A 76 0.72 -9.46 -1.12
C GLU A 76 -0.22 -9.52 0.08
N ALA A 77 -1.28 -8.71 0.05
CA ALA A 77 -2.35 -8.73 1.04
C ALA A 77 -3.61 -9.32 0.43
N LYS A 78 -4.29 -10.20 1.15
CA LYS A 78 -5.57 -10.82 0.78
C LYS A 78 -6.51 -10.80 1.98
N ARG A 79 -7.82 -10.82 1.74
CA ARG A 79 -8.82 -11.03 2.80
C ARG A 79 -8.52 -12.35 3.52
N LYS A 80 -8.49 -12.31 4.85
CA LYS A 80 -8.17 -13.49 5.66
C LYS A 80 -9.26 -14.53 5.52
N GLN A 81 -8.85 -15.79 5.37
CA GLN A 81 -9.70 -16.96 5.42
C GLN A 81 -9.11 -17.95 6.42
N SER A 82 -9.93 -18.57 7.26
CA SER A 82 -9.47 -19.65 8.14
C SER A 82 -9.19 -20.91 7.33
N ASN A 83 -8.43 -21.85 7.92
CA ASN A 83 -8.22 -23.17 7.33
C ASN A 83 -9.53 -23.98 7.19
N SER A 84 -10.57 -23.64 7.95
CA SER A 84 -11.92 -24.19 7.82
C SER A 84 -12.78 -23.50 6.76
N GLY A 85 -12.24 -22.50 6.06
CA GLY A 85 -12.92 -21.78 4.98
C GLY A 85 -13.71 -20.54 5.40
N VAL A 86 -13.73 -20.19 6.70
CA VAL A 86 -14.42 -18.99 7.22
C VAL A 86 -13.73 -17.74 6.71
N VAL A 87 -14.48 -16.89 6.00
CA VAL A 87 -13.98 -15.62 5.47
C VAL A 87 -14.22 -14.53 6.51
N PHE A 88 -13.16 -13.84 6.94
CA PHE A 88 -13.23 -12.77 7.95
C PHE A 88 -13.74 -11.45 7.36
N GLY A 89 -13.81 -10.36 8.12
CA GLY A 89 -14.18 -9.03 7.59
C GLY A 89 -13.26 -8.55 6.45
N ASP A 90 -13.72 -7.56 5.67
CA ASP A 90 -12.92 -6.99 4.56
C ASP A 90 -11.68 -6.20 5.05
N ASP A 91 -11.72 -5.77 6.31
CA ASP A 91 -10.66 -5.13 7.09
C ASP A 91 -9.64 -6.13 7.68
N VAL A 92 -9.96 -7.43 7.66
CA VAL A 92 -9.09 -8.48 8.18
C VAL A 92 -8.29 -9.12 7.05
N LEU A 93 -6.97 -8.93 7.08
CA LEU A 93 -6.07 -9.32 6.00
C LEU A 93 -5.08 -10.41 6.45
N THR A 94 -4.73 -11.29 5.51
CA THR A 94 -3.48 -12.05 5.53
C THR A 94 -2.48 -11.31 4.66
N LEU A 95 -1.33 -10.97 5.24
CA LEU A 95 -0.23 -10.30 4.54
C LEU A 95 0.97 -11.25 4.43
N VAL A 96 1.44 -11.46 3.22
CA VAL A 96 2.68 -12.19 2.91
C VAL A 96 3.72 -11.16 2.48
N VAL A 97 4.91 -11.20 3.08
CA VAL A 97 6.01 -10.25 2.83
C VAL A 97 7.27 -11.04 2.51
N GLU A 98 8.03 -10.57 1.53
CA GLU A 98 9.32 -11.16 1.18
C GLU A 98 10.34 -11.01 2.34
N PRO A 99 11.16 -12.05 2.63
CA PRO A 99 12.03 -12.06 3.81
C PRO A 99 13.04 -10.92 3.89
N HIS A 100 13.48 -10.39 2.75
CA HIS A 100 14.56 -9.41 2.65
C HIS A 100 14.08 -7.95 2.68
N VAL A 101 12.78 -7.73 2.94
CA VAL A 101 12.14 -6.42 2.87
C VAL A 101 11.88 -5.90 4.28
N ASP A 102 11.95 -4.59 4.49
CA ASP A 102 11.58 -3.98 5.77
C ASP A 102 10.08 -4.15 6.03
N HIS A 103 9.74 -5.01 6.98
CA HIS A 103 8.35 -5.35 7.32
C HIS A 103 7.61 -4.16 7.95
N SER A 104 8.31 -3.28 8.69
CA SER A 104 7.70 -2.08 9.28
C SER A 104 7.33 -1.07 8.20
N PHE A 105 8.18 -0.91 7.19
CA PHE A 105 7.88 -0.10 6.02
C PHE A 105 6.68 -0.66 5.25
N ILE A 106 6.63 -1.97 5.02
CA ILE A 106 5.49 -2.62 4.37
C ILE A 106 4.20 -2.38 5.16
N MET A 107 4.21 -2.55 6.48
CA MET A 107 3.02 -2.27 7.31
C MET A 107 2.58 -0.81 7.25
N ALA A 108 3.51 0.14 7.15
CA ALA A 108 3.16 1.54 6.94
C ALA A 108 2.43 1.76 5.61
N LEU A 109 2.85 1.09 4.54
CA LEU A 109 2.17 1.13 3.25
C LEU A 109 0.77 0.49 3.29
N VAL A 110 0.63 -0.65 3.98
CA VAL A 110 -0.67 -1.31 4.22
C VAL A 110 -1.62 -0.36 4.96
N THR A 111 -1.13 0.31 6.00
CA THR A 111 -1.90 1.29 6.78
C THR A 111 -2.39 2.44 5.90
N VAL A 112 -1.48 3.03 5.11
CA VAL A 112 -1.83 4.10 4.17
C VAL A 112 -2.87 3.62 3.15
N TYR A 113 -2.74 2.39 2.64
CA TYR A 113 -3.73 1.82 1.72
C TYR A 113 -5.12 1.69 2.36
N GLY A 114 -5.19 1.16 3.58
CA GLY A 114 -6.44 1.04 4.35
C GLY A 114 -7.11 2.39 4.61
N LEU A 115 -6.34 3.39 5.06
CA LEU A 115 -6.83 4.75 5.29
C LEU A 115 -7.39 5.41 4.02
N ASN A 116 -6.74 5.21 2.88
CA ASN A 116 -7.23 5.73 1.60
C ASN A 116 -8.50 5.03 1.08
N ARG A 117 -8.83 3.84 1.61
CA ARG A 117 -10.05 3.08 1.27
C ARG A 117 -11.11 3.13 2.37
N HIS A 118 -10.87 3.82 3.48
CA HIS A 118 -11.73 3.81 4.67
C HIS A 118 -11.96 2.38 5.21
N GLN A 119 -10.92 1.57 5.23
CA GLN A 119 -10.94 0.17 5.70
C GLN A 119 -10.26 -0.03 7.06
N ILE A 120 -9.65 1.03 7.61
CA ILE A 120 -8.96 1.09 8.91
C ILE A 120 -9.28 2.47 9.50
#